data_AF-L7QWJ7-F1
#
_entry.id   AF-L7QWJ7-F1
#
_cell.length_a   1.000
_cell.length_b   1.000
_cell.length_c   1.000
_cell.angle_alpha   90.00
_cell.angle_beta   90.00
_cell.angle_gamma   90.00
#
_symmetry.space_group_name_H-M   'P 1'
#
loop_
_entity.id
_entity.type
_entity.pdbx_description
1 polymer ?
#
loop_
_entity_poly.entity_id
_entity_poly.type
_entity_poly.pdbx_seq_one_letter_code
_entity_poly.pdbx_strand_id
1 'polypeptide(L)'
;LICEAYHLMRDILGMDQGEMAEVFDKWNKGELDSFLIEITRDILKYKDTDGKYLLSKIRDTAGQKGTGKWTGISALEYGVPVTLIGEAVFARCLSAIKDERVKASKVLPGPSSKFTGNKAEFLEHLRKALYAAKIISYAQGFMLLREAAKANNWNLNYGSIALMWRGGCIIRSVFLGNIKDAFTKNPQLSNLLLDPFFTKSISGAQESLRQVAAQSALLGVPSPAFGAALAFYDGYRSEVVPANLLQAQR
;
A
#
# COMPACT_ATOMS: atom_id res chain seq x y z
N LEU A 1 -1.98 3.13 -0.44
CA LEU A 1 -1.87 2.27 -1.64
C LEU A 1 -2.90 2.58 -2.73
N ILE A 2 -4.14 2.06 -2.71
CA ILE A 2 -5.10 2.32 -3.81
C ILE A 2 -5.38 3.83 -3.98
N CYS A 3 -5.57 4.56 -2.88
CA CYS A 3 -5.72 6.02 -2.92
C CYS A 3 -4.49 6.74 -3.47
N GLU A 4 -3.27 6.22 -3.25
CA GLU A 4 -2.05 6.79 -3.83
C GLU A 4 -1.98 6.52 -5.33
N ALA A 5 -2.36 5.31 -5.78
CA ALA A 5 -2.48 5.02 -7.20
C ALA A 5 -3.49 5.97 -7.89
N TYR A 6 -4.66 6.16 -7.29
CA TYR A 6 -5.63 7.16 -7.74
C TYR A 6 -5.03 8.59 -7.79
N HIS A 7 -4.32 9.01 -6.74
CA HIS A 7 -3.71 10.35 -6.66
C HIS A 7 -2.69 10.56 -7.77
N LEU A 8 -1.85 9.56 -8.03
CA LEU A 8 -0.82 9.61 -9.08
C LEU A 8 -1.44 9.57 -10.48
N MET A 9 -2.50 8.78 -10.72
CA MET A 9 -3.25 8.84 -11.99
C MET A 9 -3.83 10.24 -12.24
N ARG A 10 -4.39 10.86 -11.21
CA ARG A 10 -4.98 12.20 -11.33
C ARG A 10 -3.93 13.29 -11.55
N ASP A 11 -2.91 13.35 -10.70
CA ASP A 11 -2.04 14.53 -10.62
C ASP A 11 -0.74 14.39 -11.42
N ILE A 12 -0.26 13.17 -11.67
CA ILE A 12 0.89 12.91 -12.55
C ILE A 12 0.43 12.65 -13.98
N LEU A 13 -0.56 11.77 -14.17
CA LEU A 13 -1.01 11.37 -15.51
C LEU A 13 -2.09 12.28 -16.08
N GLY A 14 -2.78 13.07 -15.25
CA GLY A 14 -3.86 13.94 -15.69
C GLY A 14 -5.09 13.18 -16.19
N MET A 15 -5.30 11.96 -15.70
CA MET A 15 -6.42 11.11 -16.13
C MET A 15 -7.74 11.63 -15.57
N ASP A 16 -8.83 11.41 -16.30
CA ASP A 16 -10.17 11.64 -15.78
C ASP A 16 -10.71 10.40 -15.01
N GLN A 17 -11.82 10.58 -14.27
CA GLN A 17 -12.36 9.48 -13.45
C GLN A 17 -12.89 8.30 -14.27
N GLY A 18 -13.36 8.53 -15.50
CA GLY A 18 -13.82 7.48 -16.41
C GLY A 18 -12.65 6.60 -16.86
N GLU A 19 -11.57 7.23 -17.32
CA GLU A 19 -10.32 6.53 -17.68
C GLU A 19 -9.76 5.74 -16.49
N MET A 20 -9.72 6.34 -15.29
CA MET A 20 -9.29 5.64 -14.09
C MET A 20 -10.16 4.43 -13.78
N ALA A 21 -11.48 4.52 -13.96
CA ALA A 21 -12.38 3.41 -13.72
C ALA A 21 -12.11 2.24 -14.68
N GLU A 22 -11.84 2.52 -15.95
CA GLU A 22 -11.44 1.48 -16.93
C GLU A 22 -10.12 0.81 -16.55
N VAL A 23 -9.16 1.58 -16.05
CA VAL A 23 -7.89 1.04 -15.56
C VAL A 23 -8.11 0.12 -14.36
N PHE A 24 -8.89 0.54 -13.36
CA PHE A 24 -9.18 -0.30 -12.20
C PHE A 24 -9.99 -1.55 -12.59
N ASP A 25 -10.90 -1.46 -13.58
CA ASP A 25 -11.58 -2.64 -14.13
C ASP A 25 -10.61 -3.63 -14.77
N LYS A 26 -9.63 -3.12 -15.55
CA LYS A 26 -8.57 -3.95 -16.13
C LYS A 26 -7.68 -4.57 -15.06
N TRP A 27 -7.30 -3.81 -14.04
CA TRP A 27 -6.48 -4.31 -12.93
C TRP A 27 -7.21 -5.39 -12.12
N ASN A 28 -8.53 -5.27 -11.97
CA ASN A 28 -9.35 -6.25 -11.27
C ASN A 28 -9.46 -7.60 -11.99
N LYS A 29 -9.08 -7.68 -13.28
CA LYS A 29 -9.08 -8.93 -14.06
C LYS A 29 -7.73 -9.67 -14.02
N GLY A 30 -6.78 -9.18 -13.23
CA GLY A 30 -5.42 -9.74 -13.12
C GLY A 30 -5.00 -10.01 -11.67
N GLU A 31 -3.72 -9.88 -11.37
CA GLU A 31 -3.14 -10.18 -10.04
C GLU A 31 -3.64 -9.24 -8.92
N LEU A 32 -4.24 -8.11 -9.27
CA LEU A 32 -4.85 -7.16 -8.36
C LEU A 32 -6.34 -7.43 -8.08
N ASP A 33 -6.92 -8.50 -8.64
CA ASP A 33 -8.30 -8.92 -8.38
C ASP A 33 -8.56 -8.96 -6.87
N SER A 34 -9.40 -8.03 -6.44
CA SER A 34 -9.77 -7.84 -5.05
C SER A 34 -11.02 -6.99 -4.92
N PHE A 35 -11.77 -7.24 -3.85
CA PHE A 35 -12.97 -6.47 -3.56
C PHE A 35 -12.71 -4.96 -3.48
N LEU A 36 -11.57 -4.54 -2.92
CA LEU A 36 -11.24 -3.12 -2.83
C LEU A 36 -10.96 -2.48 -4.19
N ILE A 37 -10.37 -3.22 -5.14
CA ILE A 37 -10.15 -2.71 -6.51
C ILE A 37 -11.49 -2.65 -7.26
N GLU A 38 -12.34 -3.67 -7.10
CA GLU A 38 -13.69 -3.72 -7.65
C GLU A 38 -14.54 -2.51 -7.22
N ILE A 39 -14.68 -2.26 -5.92
CA ILE A 39 -15.47 -1.12 -5.45
C ILE A 39 -14.82 0.22 -5.82
N THR A 40 -13.50 0.28 -5.99
CA THR A 40 -12.81 1.51 -6.44
C THR A 40 -13.25 1.86 -7.86
N ARG A 41 -13.31 0.88 -8.77
CA ARG A 41 -13.87 1.06 -10.10
C ARG A 41 -15.30 1.60 -10.04
N ASP A 42 -16.14 1.01 -9.19
CA ASP A 42 -17.56 1.38 -9.10
C ASP A 42 -17.74 2.79 -8.52
N ILE A 43 -16.96 3.16 -7.50
CA ILE A 43 -16.93 4.51 -6.92
C ILE A 43 -16.53 5.56 -7.97
N LEU A 44 -15.52 5.27 -8.81
CA LEU A 44 -15.08 6.18 -9.86
C LEU A 44 -16.13 6.38 -10.97
N LYS A 45 -17.01 5.40 -11.19
CA LYS A 45 -18.12 5.51 -12.15
C LYS A 45 -19.36 6.20 -11.59
N TYR A 46 -19.47 6.30 -10.27
CA TYR A 46 -20.69 6.75 -9.62
C TYR A 46 -20.93 8.25 -9.83
N LYS A 47 -22.07 8.58 -10.44
CA LYS A 47 -22.54 9.94 -10.65
C LYS A 47 -23.67 10.26 -9.68
N ASP A 48 -23.66 11.49 -9.18
CA ASP A 48 -24.69 12.06 -8.33
C ASP A 48 -25.90 12.53 -9.17
N THR A 49 -26.97 13.01 -8.52
CA THR A 49 -28.23 13.41 -9.18
C THR A 49 -28.07 14.56 -10.18
N ASP A 50 -26.99 15.34 -10.09
CA ASP A 50 -26.64 16.41 -11.03
C ASP A 50 -25.80 15.94 -12.24
N GLY A 51 -25.59 14.62 -12.37
CA GLY A 51 -24.83 14.00 -13.45
C GLY A 51 -23.31 14.12 -13.32
N LYS A 52 -22.80 14.77 -12.25
CA LYS A 52 -21.36 14.87 -11.97
C LYS A 52 -20.90 13.71 -11.09
N TYR A 53 -19.62 13.34 -11.18
CA TYR A 53 -19.05 12.30 -10.33
C TYR A 53 -19.18 12.66 -8.85
N LEU A 54 -19.65 11.71 -8.03
CA LEU A 54 -19.82 11.93 -6.59
C LEU A 54 -18.48 12.08 -5.86
N LEU A 55 -17.46 11.32 -6.27
CA LEU A 55 -16.18 11.23 -5.58
C LEU A 55 -15.51 12.61 -5.38
N SER A 56 -15.63 13.51 -6.36
CA SER A 56 -15.03 14.86 -6.27
C SER A 56 -15.72 15.79 -5.27
N LYS A 57 -16.94 15.42 -4.82
CA LYS A 57 -17.72 16.18 -3.82
C LYS A 57 -17.52 15.65 -2.39
N ILE A 58 -16.95 14.45 -2.25
CA ILE A 58 -16.72 13.85 -0.93
C ILE A 58 -15.59 14.60 -0.23
N ARG A 59 -15.84 15.00 1.03
CA ARG A 59 -14.82 15.66 1.86
C ARG A 59 -13.63 14.72 2.09
N ASP A 60 -12.41 15.21 1.81
CA ASP A 60 -11.15 14.48 1.91
C ASP A 60 -10.63 14.37 3.36
N THR A 61 -11.51 13.95 4.28
CA THR A 61 -11.21 13.72 5.70
C THR A 61 -11.58 12.29 6.08
N ALA A 62 -10.60 11.40 6.15
CA ALA A 62 -10.84 9.99 6.43
C ALA A 62 -11.07 9.75 7.94
N GLY A 63 -12.24 9.20 8.27
CA GLY A 63 -12.53 8.70 9.61
C GLY A 63 -11.78 7.39 9.93
N GLN A 64 -11.70 7.04 11.21
CA GLN A 64 -11.21 5.73 11.66
C GLN A 64 -11.87 5.31 12.99
N LYS A 65 -12.08 4.00 13.16
CA LYS A 65 -12.67 3.40 14.38
C LYS A 65 -11.64 2.79 15.34
N GLY A 66 -10.35 3.02 15.12
CA GLY A 66 -9.27 2.63 16.05
C GLY A 66 -8.47 1.38 15.68
N THR A 67 -9.05 0.39 14.99
CA THR A 67 -8.35 -0.89 14.72
C THR A 67 -7.04 -0.75 13.95
N GLY A 68 -6.95 0.18 13.00
CA GLY A 68 -5.68 0.47 12.30
C GLY A 68 -4.61 1.03 13.24
N LYS A 69 -5.00 1.95 14.15
CA LYS A 69 -4.11 2.49 15.19
C LYS A 69 -3.63 1.38 16.12
N TRP A 70 -4.50 0.45 16.51
CA TRP A 70 -4.12 -0.68 17.37
C TRP A 70 -3.07 -1.57 16.72
N THR A 71 -3.19 -1.88 15.42
CA THR A 71 -2.14 -2.63 14.69
C THR A 71 -0.81 -1.89 14.73
N GLY A 72 -0.80 -0.57 14.52
CA GLY A 72 0.42 0.24 14.61
C GLY A 72 1.03 0.27 16.02
N ILE A 73 0.20 0.34 17.07
CA ILE A 73 0.67 0.28 18.46
C ILE A 73 1.25 -1.09 18.78
N SER A 74 0.54 -2.18 18.46
CA SER A 74 1.04 -3.53 18.69
C SER A 74 2.32 -3.81 17.91
N ALA A 75 2.49 -3.25 16.71
CA ALA A 75 3.75 -3.34 15.99
C ALA A 75 4.92 -2.72 16.77
N LEU A 76 4.72 -1.57 17.41
CA LEU A 76 5.72 -0.95 18.27
C LEU A 76 5.97 -1.77 19.55
N GLU A 77 4.91 -2.28 20.19
CA GLU A 77 5.02 -3.11 21.40
C GLU A 77 5.81 -4.41 21.15
N TYR A 78 5.58 -5.07 20.01
CA TYR A 78 6.30 -6.29 19.63
C TYR A 78 7.63 -6.02 18.90
N GLY A 79 8.00 -4.76 18.67
CA GLY A 79 9.24 -4.41 17.96
C GLY A 79 9.28 -4.86 16.49
N VAL A 80 8.14 -4.83 15.79
CA VAL A 80 8.00 -5.29 14.40
C VAL A 80 7.83 -4.09 13.45
N PRO A 81 8.59 -4.02 12.34
CA PRO A 81 8.54 -2.90 11.39
C PRO A 81 7.32 -2.96 10.44
N VAL A 82 6.11 -2.69 10.97
CA VAL A 82 4.86 -2.64 10.18
C VAL A 82 4.65 -1.23 9.60
N THR A 83 5.59 -0.80 8.77
CA THR A 83 5.68 0.60 8.30
C THR A 83 4.49 1.02 7.43
N LEU A 84 4.00 0.17 6.52
CA LEU A 84 2.93 0.57 5.60
C LEU A 84 1.60 0.81 6.31
N ILE A 85 1.24 -0.05 7.27
CA ILE A 85 0.00 0.13 8.03
C ILE A 85 0.13 1.37 8.93
N GLY A 86 1.31 1.61 9.50
CA GLY A 86 1.60 2.85 10.24
C GLY A 86 1.37 4.10 9.37
N GLU A 87 2.00 4.16 8.20
CA GLU A 87 1.81 5.26 7.24
C GLU A 87 0.36 5.40 6.77
N ALA A 88 -0.35 4.28 6.58
CA ALA A 88 -1.77 4.33 6.23
C ALA A 88 -2.64 4.94 7.35
N VAL A 89 -2.27 4.75 8.62
CA VAL A 89 -2.93 5.39 9.77
C VAL A 89 -2.58 6.88 9.82
N PHE A 90 -1.29 7.23 9.70
CA PHE A 90 -0.86 8.64 9.72
C PHE A 90 -1.42 9.44 8.54
N ALA A 91 -1.55 8.84 7.35
CA ALA A 91 -2.20 9.48 6.20
C ALA A 91 -3.67 9.84 6.50
N ARG A 92 -4.40 9.03 7.28
CA ARG A 92 -5.75 9.37 7.74
C ARG A 92 -5.73 10.54 8.71
N CYS A 93 -4.81 10.52 9.69
CA CYS A 93 -4.62 11.64 10.62
C CYS A 93 -4.31 12.96 9.87
N LEU A 94 -3.40 12.92 8.89
CA LEU A 94 -3.07 14.05 8.04
C LEU A 94 -4.28 14.54 7.22
N SER A 95 -5.11 13.62 6.71
CA SER A 95 -6.34 14.00 6.02
C SER A 95 -7.33 14.74 6.94
N ALA A 96 -7.37 14.41 8.23
CA ALA A 96 -8.31 14.99 9.19
C ALA A 96 -8.01 16.47 9.52
N ILE A 97 -6.74 16.89 9.48
CA ILE A 97 -6.33 18.29 9.68
C ILE A 97 -6.55 19.16 8.43
N LYS A 98 -7.75 19.08 7.83
CA LYS A 98 -8.10 19.71 6.55
C LYS A 98 -7.87 21.22 6.54
N ASP A 99 -8.29 21.91 7.59
CA ASP A 99 -8.21 23.38 7.65
C ASP A 99 -6.75 23.86 7.70
N GLU A 100 -5.90 23.11 8.40
CA GLU A 100 -4.44 23.35 8.40
C GLU A 100 -3.84 23.10 7.02
N ARG A 101 -4.20 21.99 6.34
CA ARG A 101 -3.73 21.70 4.98
C ARG A 101 -4.13 22.79 3.97
N VAL A 102 -5.35 23.32 4.07
CA VAL A 102 -5.83 24.41 3.20
C VAL A 102 -5.09 25.72 3.46
N LYS A 103 -4.71 26.00 4.71
CA LYS A 103 -3.85 27.16 5.03
C LYS A 103 -2.44 26.93 4.49
N ALA A 104 -1.86 25.76 4.74
CA ALA A 104 -0.50 25.40 4.32
C ALA A 104 -0.34 25.45 2.79
N SER A 105 -1.35 25.00 2.01
CA SER A 105 -1.30 24.99 0.55
C SER A 105 -1.20 26.38 -0.10
N LYS A 106 -1.45 27.46 0.66
CA LYS A 106 -1.33 28.84 0.18
C LYS A 106 0.04 29.47 0.46
N VAL A 107 0.85 28.81 1.30
CA VAL A 107 2.11 29.38 1.83
C VAL A 107 3.31 28.52 1.47
N LEU A 108 3.18 27.19 1.56
CA LEU A 108 4.29 26.28 1.30
C LEU A 108 4.49 26.08 -0.21
N PRO A 109 5.72 26.24 -0.72
CA PRO A 109 6.01 25.97 -2.13
C PRO A 109 6.05 24.46 -2.40
N GLY A 110 5.91 24.10 -3.67
CA GLY A 110 6.08 22.75 -4.18
C GLY A 110 6.74 22.77 -5.57
N PRO A 111 7.12 21.61 -6.12
CA PRO A 111 7.66 21.54 -7.46
C PRO A 111 6.62 22.00 -8.49
N SER A 112 7.08 22.68 -9.53
CA SER A 112 6.25 23.13 -10.67
C SER A 112 6.39 22.27 -11.92
N SER A 113 7.30 21.29 -11.89
CA SER A 113 7.56 20.39 -12.99
C SER A 113 6.35 19.50 -13.27
N LYS A 114 6.11 19.20 -14.55
CA LYS A 114 5.10 18.23 -14.98
C LYS A 114 5.78 16.94 -15.39
N PHE A 115 5.04 15.84 -15.35
CA PHE A 115 5.52 14.58 -15.89
C PHE A 115 5.64 14.67 -17.42
N THR A 116 6.84 14.38 -17.93
CA THR A 116 7.17 14.41 -19.37
C THR A 116 7.41 13.02 -19.95
N GLY A 117 7.29 11.96 -19.14
CA GLY A 117 7.49 10.59 -19.58
C GLY A 117 6.29 9.98 -20.29
N ASN A 118 6.41 8.71 -20.68
CA ASN A 118 5.33 7.95 -21.31
C ASN A 118 4.25 7.62 -20.25
N LYS A 119 3.04 8.15 -20.44
CA LYS A 119 1.92 7.95 -19.51
C LYS A 119 1.50 6.48 -19.38
N ALA A 120 1.44 5.74 -20.48
CA ALA A 120 1.04 4.34 -20.49
C ALA A 120 2.07 3.45 -19.80
N GLU A 121 3.35 3.74 -20.00
CA GLU A 121 4.45 3.06 -19.31
C GLU A 121 4.40 3.33 -17.80
N PHE A 122 4.24 4.60 -17.40
CA PHE A 122 4.12 4.95 -15.99
C PHE A 122 2.88 4.33 -15.33
N LEU A 123 1.78 4.22 -16.07
CA LEU A 123 0.58 3.54 -15.59
C LEU A 123 0.83 2.04 -15.32
N GLU A 124 1.62 1.37 -16.15
CA GLU A 124 2.03 -0.02 -15.91
C GLU A 124 3.02 -0.12 -14.74
N HIS A 125 3.94 0.84 -14.59
CA HIS A 125 4.75 0.94 -13.38
C HIS A 125 3.87 1.08 -12.13
N LEU A 126 2.84 1.92 -12.19
CA LEU A 126 1.92 2.13 -11.08
C LEU A 126 1.17 0.85 -10.69
N ARG A 127 0.71 0.07 -11.68
CA ARG A 127 0.07 -1.23 -11.45
C ARG A 127 1.00 -2.20 -10.72
N LYS A 128 2.24 -2.34 -11.21
CA LYS A 128 3.25 -3.22 -10.62
C LYS A 128 3.68 -2.75 -9.23
N ALA A 129 3.87 -1.45 -9.04
CA ALA A 129 4.20 -0.85 -7.74
C ALA A 129 3.09 -1.10 -6.71
N LEU A 130 1.81 -0.94 -7.10
CA LEU A 130 0.66 -1.26 -6.25
C LEU A 130 0.69 -2.71 -5.78
N TYR A 131 0.99 -3.64 -6.69
CA TYR A 131 1.09 -5.05 -6.35
C TYR A 131 2.29 -5.35 -5.43
N ALA A 132 3.47 -4.82 -5.72
CA ALA A 132 4.66 -4.97 -4.89
C ALA A 132 4.45 -4.43 -3.46
N ALA A 133 3.90 -3.22 -3.33
CA ALA A 133 3.63 -2.61 -2.05
C ALA A 133 2.55 -3.36 -1.27
N LYS A 134 1.55 -3.95 -1.96
CA LYS A 134 0.58 -4.87 -1.34
C LYS A 134 1.31 -6.09 -0.75
N ILE A 135 2.18 -6.76 -1.51
CA ILE A 135 2.96 -7.90 -1.03
C ILE A 135 3.75 -7.53 0.24
N ILE A 136 4.47 -6.40 0.19
CA ILE A 136 5.27 -5.91 1.32
C ILE A 136 4.40 -5.64 2.55
N SER A 137 3.23 -5.02 2.39
CA SER A 137 2.29 -4.77 3.50
C SER A 137 1.83 -6.07 4.16
N TYR A 138 1.52 -7.10 3.37
CA TYR A 138 1.12 -8.40 3.92
C TYR A 138 2.30 -9.11 4.57
N ALA A 139 3.50 -9.05 3.99
CA ALA A 139 4.71 -9.59 4.60
C ALA A 139 4.93 -9.02 6.01
N GLN A 140 4.81 -7.70 6.17
CA GLN A 140 4.87 -7.02 7.47
C GLN A 140 3.77 -7.48 8.44
N GLY A 141 2.53 -7.63 7.96
CA GLY A 141 1.41 -8.11 8.78
C GLY A 141 1.64 -9.53 9.30
N PHE A 142 2.15 -10.44 8.47
CA PHE A 142 2.48 -11.80 8.90
C PHE A 142 3.71 -11.86 9.82
N MET A 143 4.69 -10.95 9.66
CA MET A 143 5.76 -10.78 10.66
C MET A 143 5.18 -10.41 12.03
N LEU A 144 4.22 -9.49 12.07
CA LEU A 144 3.55 -9.08 13.31
C LEU A 144 2.81 -10.24 13.97
N LEU A 145 2.01 -10.98 13.20
CA LEU A 145 1.32 -12.18 13.70
C LEU A 145 2.31 -13.21 14.26
N ARG A 146 3.49 -13.35 13.64
CA ARG A 146 4.52 -14.27 14.11
C ARG A 146 5.12 -13.85 15.45
N GLU A 147 5.53 -12.59 15.58
CA GLU A 147 6.09 -12.13 16.86
C GLU A 147 5.03 -12.09 17.97
N ALA A 148 3.79 -11.73 17.66
CA ALA A 148 2.67 -11.83 18.60
C ALA A 148 2.41 -13.28 19.04
N ALA A 149 2.46 -14.24 18.11
CA ALA A 149 2.31 -15.66 18.43
C ALA A 149 3.39 -16.14 19.41
N LYS A 150 4.65 -15.77 19.19
CA LYS A 150 5.75 -16.09 20.11
C LYS A 150 5.55 -15.46 21.48
N ALA A 151 5.29 -14.16 21.53
CA ALA A 151 5.15 -13.42 22.79
C ALA A 151 3.97 -13.92 23.65
N ASN A 152 2.90 -14.41 23.03
CA ASN A 152 1.70 -14.89 23.71
C ASN A 152 1.61 -16.42 23.80
N ASN A 153 2.65 -17.16 23.37
CA ASN A 153 2.65 -18.62 23.28
C ASN A 153 1.44 -19.20 22.51
N TRP A 154 1.02 -18.53 21.43
CA TRP A 154 -0.04 -19.01 20.55
C TRP A 154 0.51 -19.87 19.42
N ASN A 155 -0.16 -20.98 19.14
CA ASN A 155 0.11 -21.80 17.97
C ASN A 155 -0.75 -21.34 16.79
N LEU A 156 -0.37 -20.23 16.15
CA LEU A 156 -1.12 -19.68 15.03
C LEU A 156 -0.88 -20.47 13.74
N ASN A 157 -1.96 -20.82 13.04
CA ASN A 157 -1.88 -21.40 11.69
C ASN A 157 -2.03 -20.28 10.64
N TYR A 158 -0.90 -19.79 10.13
CA TYR A 158 -0.88 -18.68 9.17
C TYR A 158 -1.58 -18.99 7.84
N GLY A 159 -1.50 -20.24 7.37
CA GLY A 159 -2.21 -20.70 6.17
C GLY A 159 -3.73 -20.63 6.36
N SER A 160 -4.23 -21.09 7.51
CA SER A 160 -5.66 -20.99 7.86
C SER A 160 -6.12 -19.55 8.06
N ILE A 161 -5.29 -18.68 8.67
CA ILE A 161 -5.58 -17.25 8.78
C ILE A 161 -5.75 -16.62 7.38
N ALA A 162 -4.82 -16.89 6.46
CA ALA A 162 -4.91 -16.41 5.08
C ALA A 162 -6.16 -16.96 4.35
N LEU A 163 -6.49 -18.24 4.58
CA LEU A 163 -7.69 -18.87 4.02
C LEU A 163 -8.97 -18.20 4.52
N MET A 164 -9.08 -17.91 5.82
CA MET A 164 -10.25 -17.22 6.39
C MET A 164 -10.44 -15.82 5.78
N TRP A 165 -9.37 -15.15 5.41
CA TRP A 165 -9.45 -13.84 4.76
C TRP A 165 -9.83 -13.92 3.27
N ARG A 166 -9.77 -15.09 2.63
CA ARG A 166 -10.03 -15.24 1.19
C ARG A 166 -11.48 -14.92 0.81
N GLY A 167 -12.42 -15.04 1.75
CA GLY A 167 -13.85 -14.77 1.53
C GLY A 167 -14.47 -13.99 2.68
N GLY A 168 -15.62 -13.33 2.43
CA GLY A 168 -16.41 -12.62 3.44
C GLY A 168 -15.83 -11.30 3.94
N CYS A 169 -14.51 -11.20 4.15
CA CYS A 169 -13.88 -9.99 4.67
C CYS A 169 -13.62 -8.92 3.59
N ILE A 170 -13.29 -7.69 4.04
CA ILE A 170 -13.02 -6.54 3.15
C ILE A 170 -11.75 -6.72 2.32
N ILE A 171 -10.75 -7.42 2.84
CA ILE A 171 -9.46 -7.62 2.16
C ILE A 171 -9.44 -8.83 1.22
N ARG A 172 -10.60 -9.45 0.98
CA ARG A 172 -10.73 -10.64 0.13
C ARG A 172 -10.17 -10.37 -1.27
N SER A 173 -9.35 -11.31 -1.75
CA SER A 173 -8.66 -11.21 -3.04
C SER A 173 -8.07 -12.55 -3.44
N VAL A 174 -7.82 -12.75 -4.75
CA VAL A 174 -7.12 -13.93 -5.27
C VAL A 174 -5.72 -14.07 -4.65
N PHE A 175 -5.11 -12.93 -4.29
CA PHE A 175 -3.83 -12.81 -3.61
C PHE A 175 -3.71 -13.64 -2.32
N LEU A 176 -4.79 -13.79 -1.56
CA LEU A 176 -4.78 -14.54 -0.29
C LEU A 176 -4.64 -16.06 -0.50
N GLY A 177 -5.03 -16.56 -1.68
CA GLY A 177 -4.74 -17.94 -2.09
C GLY A 177 -3.24 -18.20 -2.15
N ASN A 178 -2.48 -17.28 -2.74
CA ASN A 178 -1.02 -17.39 -2.84
C ASN A 178 -0.34 -17.39 -1.47
N ILE A 179 -0.83 -16.58 -0.52
CA ILE A 179 -0.32 -16.57 0.87
C ILE A 179 -0.58 -17.90 1.56
N LYS A 180 -1.80 -18.44 1.45
CA LYS A 180 -2.14 -19.76 1.99
C LYS A 180 -1.21 -20.83 1.40
N ASP A 181 -0.98 -20.81 0.09
CA ASP A 181 -0.14 -21.81 -0.56
C ASP A 181 1.33 -21.70 -0.13
N ALA A 182 1.86 -20.49 0.09
CA ALA A 182 3.20 -20.28 0.64
C ALA A 182 3.36 -20.90 2.04
N PHE A 183 2.41 -20.65 2.95
CA PHE A 183 2.43 -21.26 4.29
C PHE A 183 2.08 -22.76 4.29
N THR A 184 1.38 -23.25 3.27
CA THR A 184 1.14 -24.70 3.10
C THR A 184 2.45 -25.41 2.72
N LYS A 185 3.25 -24.80 1.83
CA LYS A 185 4.57 -25.33 1.43
C LYS A 185 5.58 -25.23 2.57
N ASN A 186 5.59 -24.12 3.29
CA ASN A 186 6.47 -23.90 4.43
C ASN A 186 5.71 -23.26 5.61
N PRO A 187 5.19 -24.06 6.55
CA PRO A 187 4.49 -23.55 7.73
C PRO A 187 5.35 -22.65 8.63
N GLN A 188 6.68 -22.77 8.56
CA GLN A 188 7.65 -22.00 9.34
C GLN A 188 8.27 -20.86 8.52
N LEU A 189 7.63 -20.44 7.42
CA LEU A 189 8.12 -19.36 6.57
C LEU A 189 8.30 -18.09 7.40
N SER A 190 9.54 -17.59 7.43
CA SER A 190 9.88 -16.43 8.25
C SER A 190 9.35 -15.12 7.66
N ASN A 191 9.24 -15.02 6.34
CA ASN A 191 8.70 -13.85 5.67
C ASN A 191 8.13 -14.26 4.31
N LEU A 192 6.97 -13.70 3.94
CA LEU A 192 6.35 -13.96 2.64
C LEU A 192 7.29 -13.63 1.47
N LEU A 193 8.14 -12.62 1.60
CA LEU A 193 9.10 -12.22 0.56
C LEU A 193 10.14 -13.30 0.23
N LEU A 194 10.29 -14.35 1.05
CA LEU A 194 11.23 -15.45 0.83
C LEU A 194 10.58 -16.67 0.15
N ASP A 195 9.27 -16.69 -0.01
CA ASP A 195 8.62 -17.73 -0.81
C ASP A 195 8.89 -17.49 -2.32
N PRO A 196 9.08 -18.55 -3.13
CA PRO A 196 9.42 -18.42 -4.55
C PRO A 196 8.41 -17.62 -5.39
N PHE A 197 7.11 -17.70 -5.09
CA PHE A 197 6.09 -16.95 -5.81
C PHE A 197 6.25 -15.45 -5.55
N PHE A 198 6.32 -15.05 -4.28
CA PHE A 198 6.45 -13.64 -3.92
C PHE A 198 7.80 -13.04 -4.30
N THR A 199 8.88 -13.82 -4.18
CA THR A 199 10.20 -13.43 -4.70
C THR A 199 10.12 -13.10 -6.19
N LYS A 200 9.51 -13.99 -7.00
CA LYS A 200 9.35 -13.76 -8.44
C LYS A 200 8.49 -12.53 -8.74
N SER A 201 7.37 -12.37 -8.03
CA SER A 201 6.50 -11.20 -8.18
C SER A 201 7.20 -9.89 -7.85
N ILE A 202 7.97 -9.84 -6.76
CA ILE A 202 8.72 -8.65 -6.37
C ILE A 202 9.87 -8.38 -7.35
N SER A 203 10.60 -9.39 -7.81
CA SER A 203 11.64 -9.22 -8.83
C SER A 203 11.10 -8.58 -10.11
N GLY A 204 9.87 -8.93 -10.52
CA GLY A 204 9.21 -8.34 -11.69
C GLY A 204 8.59 -6.95 -11.46
N ALA A 205 8.56 -6.45 -10.23
CA ALA A 205 7.81 -5.24 -9.85
C ALA A 205 8.62 -4.20 -9.05
N GLN A 206 9.76 -4.57 -8.46
CA GLN A 206 10.56 -3.68 -7.61
C GLN A 206 11.07 -2.45 -8.37
N GLU A 207 11.42 -2.59 -9.66
CA GLU A 207 11.85 -1.46 -10.48
C GLU A 207 10.70 -0.47 -10.66
N SER A 208 9.49 -0.97 -10.94
CA SER A 208 8.31 -0.13 -11.01
C SER A 208 8.00 0.60 -9.70
N LEU A 209 8.21 -0.05 -8.56
CA LEU A 209 8.08 0.59 -7.25
C LEU A 209 9.07 1.75 -7.09
N ARG A 210 10.32 1.61 -7.57
CA ARG A 210 11.32 2.69 -7.60
C ARG A 210 10.88 3.84 -8.49
N GLN A 211 10.45 3.55 -9.72
CA GLN A 211 9.99 4.57 -10.66
C GLN A 211 8.83 5.38 -10.08
N VAL A 212 7.85 4.70 -9.47
CA VAL A 212 6.70 5.36 -8.84
C VAL A 212 7.11 6.20 -7.64
N ALA A 213 7.92 5.66 -6.72
CA ALA A 213 8.39 6.39 -5.55
C ALA A 213 9.21 7.63 -5.97
N ALA A 214 10.14 7.49 -6.91
CA ALA A 214 10.98 8.58 -7.40
C ALA A 214 10.14 9.68 -8.08
N GLN A 215 9.27 9.32 -9.03
CA GLN A 215 8.44 10.30 -9.74
C GLN A 215 7.46 11.00 -8.81
N SER A 216 6.88 10.28 -7.85
CA SER A 216 5.99 10.88 -6.85
C SER A 216 6.70 11.93 -6.01
N ALA A 217 7.95 11.67 -5.60
CA ALA A 217 8.77 12.62 -4.85
C ALA A 217 9.18 13.83 -5.70
N LEU A 218 9.67 13.58 -6.93
CA LEU A 218 10.11 14.65 -7.85
C LEU A 218 8.97 15.61 -8.23
N LEU A 219 7.76 15.09 -8.38
CA LEU A 219 6.57 15.85 -8.76
C LEU A 219 5.73 16.33 -7.57
N GLY A 220 6.17 16.04 -6.33
CA GLY A 220 5.50 16.52 -5.13
C GLY A 220 4.12 15.92 -4.90
N VAL A 221 3.85 14.71 -5.38
CA VAL A 221 2.60 13.98 -5.14
C VAL A 221 2.80 12.96 -4.01
N PRO A 222 2.17 13.13 -2.83
CA PRO A 222 2.39 12.26 -1.69
C PRO A 222 2.07 10.79 -1.93
N SER A 223 3.03 9.92 -1.62
CA SER A 223 2.96 8.46 -1.79
C SER A 223 3.52 7.70 -0.56
N PRO A 224 3.07 8.01 0.67
CA PRO A 224 3.74 7.55 1.89
C PRO A 224 3.83 6.02 2.00
N ALA A 225 2.80 5.28 1.58
CA ALA A 225 2.86 3.83 1.64
C ALA A 225 3.76 3.22 0.55
N PHE A 226 3.83 3.82 -0.65
CA PHE A 226 4.81 3.41 -1.66
C PHE A 226 6.25 3.69 -1.22
N GLY A 227 6.52 4.86 -0.66
CA GLY A 227 7.82 5.21 -0.10
C GLY A 227 8.23 4.25 1.03
N ALA A 228 7.33 3.99 1.98
CA ALA A 228 7.58 3.05 3.06
C ALA A 228 7.79 1.61 2.58
N ALA A 229 7.11 1.18 1.51
CA ALA A 229 7.32 -0.13 0.90
C ALA A 229 8.72 -0.27 0.34
N LEU A 230 9.17 0.72 -0.44
CA LEU A 230 10.50 0.71 -1.01
C LEU A 230 11.58 0.70 0.08
N ALA A 231 11.45 1.59 1.07
CA ALA A 231 12.38 1.69 2.19
C ALA A 231 12.45 0.38 3.01
N PHE A 232 11.29 -0.24 3.29
CA PHE A 232 11.26 -1.53 3.98
C PHE A 232 11.92 -2.63 3.14
N TYR A 233 11.60 -2.73 1.85
CA TYR A 233 12.15 -3.77 0.99
C TYR A 233 13.68 -3.70 0.90
N ASP A 234 14.22 -2.49 0.68
CA ASP A 234 15.67 -2.28 0.61
C ASP A 234 16.35 -2.48 1.98
N GLY A 235 15.71 -2.05 3.08
CA GLY A 235 16.21 -2.31 4.44
C GLY A 235 16.23 -3.81 4.79
N TYR A 236 15.16 -4.54 4.45
CA TYR A 236 15.01 -5.96 4.79
C TYR A 236 15.99 -6.87 4.04
N ARG A 237 16.35 -6.51 2.80
CA ARG A 237 17.32 -7.28 1.99
C ARG A 237 18.78 -6.87 2.18
N SER A 238 19.04 -5.86 3.03
CA SER A 238 20.40 -5.38 3.27
C SER A 238 21.06 -6.22 4.35
N GLU A 239 22.21 -6.82 4.04
CA GLU A 239 23.03 -7.54 5.03
C GLU A 239 23.53 -6.60 6.13
N VAL A 240 23.90 -5.37 5.74
CA VAL A 240 24.38 -4.33 6.64
C VAL A 240 23.52 -3.09 6.46
N VAL A 241 22.99 -2.58 7.56
CA VAL A 241 22.26 -1.30 7.65
C VAL A 241 23.05 -0.34 8.53
N PRO A 242 22.87 1.00 8.41
CA PRO A 242 23.67 1.99 9.15
C PRO A 242 23.38 2.05 10.67
N ALA A 243 22.75 1.01 11.23
CA ALA A 243 22.50 0.87 12.66
C ALA A 243 23.80 0.63 13.47
N ASN A 244 24.91 0.27 12.82
CA ASN A 244 26.23 0.25 13.45
C ASN A 244 26.64 1.64 13.98
N LEU A 245 26.35 2.72 13.23
CA LEU A 245 26.59 4.09 13.69
C LEU A 245 25.64 4.48 14.84
N LEU A 246 24.35 4.11 14.74
CA LEU A 246 23.38 4.32 15.82
C LEU A 246 23.84 3.64 17.12
N GLN A 247 24.42 2.44 17.03
CA GLN A 247 24.98 1.73 18.18
C GLN A 247 26.25 2.39 18.71
N ALA A 248 27.12 2.94 17.87
CA ALA A 248 28.33 3.64 18.32
C ALA A 248 28.04 4.99 19.01
N GLN A 249 26.90 5.61 18.70
CA GLN A 249 26.48 6.88 19.31
C GLN A 249 25.87 6.75 20.72
N ARG A 250 25.43 5.55 21.14
CA ARG A 250 24.76 5.28 22.42
C ARG A 250 25.71 4.69 23.44
#